data_AF-A0A4S4KX82-F1
#
_entry.id   AF-A0A4S4KX82-F1
#
_cell.length_a   1.000
_cell.length_b   1.000
_cell.length_c   1.000
_cell.angle_alpha   90.00
_cell.angle_beta   90.00
_cell.angle_gamma   90.00
#
_symmetry.space_group_name_H-M   'P 1'
#
loop_
_entity.id
_entity.type
_entity.pdbx_description
1 polymer ?
#
loop_
_entity_poly.entity_id
_entity_poly.type
_entity_poly.pdbx_seq_one_letter_code
_entity_poly.pdbx_strand_id
1 'polypeptide(L)'
;MASALLTRRELTLLLFALTIFLVAFNFESAVRPLRRVSTSASAFSARTLLAFHVQGILREDGRRVPQFTDELEQEILGDWEIEKKSVYDLGPAGIAEDQQHREWKSGAILSTELVAHVPGFTILDNVLLLEGTLYLVHDHAAQVFPRQEAMLSAGLDSPNPAVMQDLKFLTRHQALETLGYSAHRLTGSSVLCLDHPSLIDNQTLVAFHRAYATLADPSDLAPILPPARTIFTNTKKLALSQTGYDLKLSRIAFPYMVHLFSEDWDDFERSARPMLFDRILLVDRVAAELASQAFDFSADVVSPRARVDIGADATQRRNKKANKFQKSAMAIEATDKRLPFAPAFAFPVRPDWAEPLS
;
A
#
# COMPACT_ATOMS: atom_id res chain seq x y z
N MET A 1 -51.95 56.69 27.22
CA MET A 1 -51.88 55.23 27.00
C MET A 1 -50.96 54.98 25.82
N ALA A 2 -49.69 54.67 26.09
CA ALA A 2 -48.71 54.45 25.03
C ALA A 2 -48.80 52.99 24.56
N SER A 3 -49.22 52.79 23.31
CA SER A 3 -49.17 51.49 22.64
C SER A 3 -47.70 51.14 22.41
N ALA A 4 -47.16 50.18 23.15
CA ALA A 4 -45.85 49.62 22.90
C ALA A 4 -45.86 48.92 21.53
N LEU A 5 -45.27 49.55 20.52
CA LEU A 5 -45.09 48.93 19.21
C LEU A 5 -44.03 47.84 19.32
N LEU A 6 -44.37 46.63 18.86
CA LEU A 6 -43.47 45.49 18.86
C LEU A 6 -42.18 45.83 18.10
N THR A 7 -41.03 45.53 18.71
CA THR A 7 -39.74 45.73 18.05
C THR A 7 -39.58 44.73 16.91
N ARG A 8 -38.78 45.07 15.88
CA ARG A 8 -38.52 44.17 14.74
C ARG A 8 -38.01 42.79 15.19
N ARG A 9 -37.23 42.73 16.28
CA ARG A 9 -36.70 41.49 16.85
C ARG A 9 -37.80 40.62 17.46
N GLU A 10 -38.73 41.21 18.20
CA GLU A 10 -39.87 40.50 18.77
C GLU A 10 -40.80 39.97 17.68
N LEU A 11 -41.03 40.76 16.62
CA LEU A 11 -41.82 40.33 15.47
C LEU A 11 -41.20 39.10 14.77
N THR A 12 -39.88 39.11 14.53
CA THR A 12 -39.20 37.96 13.92
C THR A 12 -39.23 36.71 14.79
N LEU A 13 -39.16 36.88 16.11
CA LEU A 13 -39.18 35.76 17.05
C LEU A 13 -40.58 35.15 17.15
N LEU A 14 -41.64 35.98 17.13
CA LEU A 14 -43.02 35.51 17.04
C LEU A 14 -43.30 34.78 15.72
N LEU A 15 -42.82 35.33 14.58
CA LEU A 15 -42.97 34.66 13.28
C LEU A 15 -42.27 33.31 13.28
N PHE A 16 -41.04 33.24 13.77
CA PHE A 16 -40.27 31.99 13.86
C PHE A 16 -40.98 30.95 14.74
N ALA A 17 -41.41 31.34 15.93
CA ALA A 17 -42.14 30.47 16.85
C ALA A 17 -43.46 29.97 16.25
N LEU A 18 -44.19 30.83 15.54
CA LEU A 18 -45.43 30.47 14.85
C LEU A 18 -45.17 29.45 13.73
N THR A 19 -44.10 29.62 12.94
CA THR A 19 -43.73 28.62 11.92
C THR A 19 -43.39 27.26 12.52
N ILE A 20 -42.60 27.21 13.60
CA ILE A 20 -42.27 25.94 14.27
C ILE A 20 -43.54 25.27 14.78
N PHE A 21 -44.42 26.04 15.42
CA PHE A 21 -45.69 25.52 15.92
C PHE A 21 -46.55 24.93 14.80
N LEU A 22 -46.69 25.63 13.67
CA LEU A 22 -47.47 25.15 12.53
C LEU A 22 -46.86 23.88 11.92
N VAL A 23 -45.53 23.79 11.80
CA VAL A 23 -44.87 22.57 11.29
C VAL A 23 -45.12 21.39 12.24
N ALA A 24 -44.90 21.57 13.54
CA ALA A 24 -45.12 20.53 14.54
C ALA A 24 -46.59 20.07 14.61
N PHE A 25 -47.52 21.02 14.57
CA PHE A 25 -48.96 20.75 14.61
C PHE A 25 -49.43 19.97 13.37
N ASN A 26 -48.97 20.36 12.18
CA ASN A 26 -49.30 19.63 10.95
C ASN A 26 -48.66 18.24 10.93
N PHE A 27 -47.43 18.09 11.44
CA PHE A 27 -46.78 16.78 11.56
C PHE A 27 -47.56 15.85 12.51
N GLU A 28 -47.93 16.31 13.70
CA GLU A 28 -48.67 15.47 14.65
C GLU A 28 -50.08 15.11 14.13
N SER A 29 -50.73 16.05 13.44
CA SER A 29 -52.04 15.83 12.82
C SER A 29 -51.99 14.82 11.67
N ALA A 30 -50.90 14.81 10.89
CA ALA A 30 -50.66 13.84 9.82
C ALA A 30 -50.38 12.42 10.34
N VAL A 31 -49.81 12.29 11.54
CA VAL A 31 -49.45 10.99 12.13
C VAL A 31 -50.62 10.36 12.92
N ARG A 32 -51.58 11.15 13.42
CA ARG A 32 -52.74 10.61 14.16
C ARG A 32 -53.65 9.63 13.41
N PRO A 33 -53.94 9.73 12.09
CA PRO A 33 -54.77 8.74 11.40
C PRO A 33 -54.07 7.37 11.22
N LEU A 34 -52.74 7.28 11.33
CA LEU A 34 -51.99 6.02 11.26
C LEU A 34 -52.08 5.17 12.55
N ARG A 35 -52.73 5.67 13.61
CA ARG A 35 -52.78 5.00 14.92
C ARG A 35 -54.07 4.22 15.19
N ARG A 36 -54.95 4.07 14.19
CA ARG A 36 -56.22 3.33 14.31
C ARG A 36 -56.35 2.25 13.22
N VAL A 37 -55.43 1.29 13.21
CA VAL A 37 -55.73 -0.07 12.73
C VAL A 37 -55.37 -1.04 13.87
N SER A 38 -56.44 -1.59 14.45
CA SER A 38 -56.60 -2.80 15.28
C SER A 38 -55.37 -3.73 15.38
N THR A 39 -54.79 -3.95 16.57
CA THR A 39 -55.12 -5.02 17.54
C THR A 39 -55.10 -6.45 17.02
N SER A 40 -53.98 -7.16 17.24
CA SER A 40 -53.91 -8.52 17.83
C SER A 40 -52.47 -9.11 17.89
N ALA A 41 -51.50 -8.45 18.54
CA ALA A 41 -50.20 -9.08 18.85
C ALA A 41 -49.43 -8.44 20.02
N SER A 42 -50.11 -7.69 20.90
CA SER A 42 -49.48 -7.12 22.09
C SER A 42 -49.25 -8.18 23.17
N ALA A 43 -48.23 -9.01 22.97
CA ALA A 43 -47.59 -9.76 24.06
C ALA A 43 -46.07 -9.94 23.83
N PHE A 44 -45.41 -9.04 23.09
CA PHE A 44 -43.95 -8.92 23.13
C PHE A 44 -43.58 -7.88 24.18
N SER A 45 -43.46 -8.30 25.44
CA SER A 45 -43.02 -7.41 26.51
C SER A 45 -41.50 -7.22 26.44
N ALA A 46 -41.01 -6.03 26.80
CA ALA A 46 -39.57 -5.72 26.88
C ALA A 46 -38.78 -6.68 27.81
N ARG A 47 -39.47 -7.42 28.70
CA ARG A 47 -38.86 -8.49 29.51
C ARG A 47 -38.42 -9.70 28.69
N THR A 48 -39.08 -9.99 27.56
CA THR A 48 -38.72 -11.11 26.69
C THR A 48 -37.49 -10.80 25.84
N LEU A 49 -37.25 -9.52 25.50
CA LEU A 49 -36.04 -9.08 24.79
C LEU A 49 -34.79 -8.98 25.71
N LEU A 50 -34.99 -8.71 27.00
CA LEU A 50 -33.90 -8.61 27.98
C LEU A 50 -33.55 -9.94 28.67
N ALA A 51 -34.35 -11.00 28.46
CA ALA A 51 -33.98 -12.34 28.86
C ALA A 51 -32.96 -12.89 27.86
N PHE A 52 -31.67 -12.78 28.22
CA PHE A 52 -30.44 -13.13 27.50
C PHE A 52 -30.30 -14.60 26.98
N HIS A 53 -31.39 -15.27 26.59
CA HIS A 53 -31.33 -16.69 26.23
C HIS A 53 -32.29 -17.17 25.14
N VAL A 54 -32.64 -16.32 24.17
CA VAL A 54 -33.33 -16.81 22.98
C VAL A 54 -32.48 -16.66 21.73
N GLN A 55 -31.44 -17.50 21.67
CA GLN A 55 -30.82 -17.87 20.40
C GLN A 55 -31.91 -18.53 19.54
N GLY A 56 -32.34 -17.86 18.47
CA GLY A 56 -33.30 -18.40 17.50
C GLY A 56 -34.55 -17.55 17.23
N ILE A 57 -34.82 -16.47 17.98
CA ILE A 57 -35.90 -15.52 17.63
C ILE A 57 -35.43 -14.52 16.57
N LEU A 58 -34.17 -14.09 16.66
CA LEU A 58 -33.57 -13.19 15.69
C LEU A 58 -32.71 -14.00 14.71
N ARG A 59 -32.83 -13.67 13.44
CA ARG A 59 -31.93 -14.08 12.35
C ARG A 59 -30.56 -13.40 12.53
N GLU A 60 -29.56 -13.82 11.77
CA GLU A 60 -28.20 -13.25 11.78
C GLU A 60 -28.16 -11.75 11.44
N ASP A 61 -29.23 -11.22 10.83
CA ASP A 61 -29.40 -9.81 10.45
C ASP A 61 -30.12 -8.96 11.50
N GLY A 62 -30.51 -9.57 12.62
CA GLY A 62 -31.28 -8.91 13.66
C GLY A 62 -32.78 -8.76 13.38
N ARG A 63 -33.31 -9.28 12.26
CA ARG A 63 -34.76 -9.40 12.02
C ARG A 63 -35.33 -10.60 12.74
N ARG A 64 -36.64 -10.62 13.00
CA ARG A 64 -37.30 -11.79 13.58
C ARG A 64 -37.38 -12.93 12.56
N VAL A 65 -37.28 -14.18 13.03
CA VAL A 65 -37.56 -15.34 12.17
C VAL A 65 -39.01 -15.28 11.68
N PRO A 66 -39.33 -15.82 10.48
CA PRO A 66 -40.65 -15.64 9.83
C PRO A 66 -41.85 -16.03 10.70
N GLN A 67 -41.66 -16.93 11.65
CA GLN A 67 -42.69 -17.37 12.60
C GLN A 67 -43.09 -16.28 13.61
N PHE A 68 -42.27 -15.25 13.80
CA PHE A 68 -42.50 -14.12 14.72
C PHE A 68 -42.52 -12.75 14.02
N THR A 69 -42.49 -12.72 12.69
CA THR A 69 -42.61 -11.50 11.90
C THR A 69 -44.09 -11.13 11.79
N ASP A 70 -44.46 -9.88 12.12
CA ASP A 70 -45.84 -9.40 11.94
C ASP A 70 -46.07 -8.85 10.53
N GLU A 71 -47.34 -8.69 10.14
CA GLU A 71 -47.72 -8.19 8.80
C GLU A 71 -47.13 -6.81 8.51
N LEU A 72 -46.96 -5.97 9.55
CA LEU A 72 -46.38 -4.63 9.43
C LEU A 72 -44.86 -4.71 9.18
N GLU A 73 -44.16 -5.60 9.87
CA GLU A 73 -42.74 -5.88 9.66
C GLU A 73 -42.50 -6.46 8.27
N GLN A 74 -43.38 -7.34 7.77
CA GLN A 74 -43.35 -7.82 6.37
C GLN A 74 -43.65 -6.70 5.36
N GLU A 75 -44.58 -5.79 5.65
CA GLU A 75 -44.91 -4.68 4.75
C GLU A 75 -43.77 -3.65 4.67
N ILE A 76 -43.18 -3.29 5.82
CA ILE A 76 -42.11 -2.30 5.90
C ILE A 76 -40.78 -2.87 5.41
N LEU A 77 -40.43 -4.09 5.86
CA LEU A 77 -39.13 -4.69 5.61
C LEU A 77 -39.14 -5.67 4.44
N GLY A 78 -40.28 -5.94 3.80
CA GLY A 78 -40.43 -6.85 2.66
C GLY A 78 -39.98 -8.29 2.91
N ASP A 79 -40.28 -9.14 1.93
CA ASP A 79 -39.83 -10.54 1.86
C ASP A 79 -38.50 -10.68 1.10
N TRP A 80 -37.72 -9.59 1.00
CA TRP A 80 -36.38 -9.70 0.45
C TRP A 80 -35.54 -10.53 1.42
N GLU A 81 -35.24 -11.77 1.02
CA GLU A 81 -34.09 -12.50 1.53
C GLU A 81 -32.90 -11.56 1.41
N ILE A 82 -32.13 -11.41 2.49
CA ILE A 82 -30.83 -10.76 2.40
C ILE A 82 -30.13 -11.50 1.28
N GLU A 83 -29.92 -10.82 0.16
CA GLU A 83 -29.11 -11.36 -0.91
C GLU A 83 -27.82 -11.79 -0.24
N LYS A 84 -27.64 -13.11 -0.19
CA LYS A 84 -26.56 -13.79 0.52
C LYS A 84 -25.27 -13.07 0.16
N LYS A 85 -24.80 -12.19 1.07
CA LYS A 85 -23.97 -11.00 0.79
C LYS A 85 -23.38 -11.12 -0.61
N SER A 86 -24.11 -10.63 -1.63
CA SER A 86 -23.62 -10.78 -3.00
C SER A 86 -22.21 -10.23 -2.95
N VAL A 87 -21.24 -11.03 -3.38
CA VAL A 87 -19.84 -10.62 -3.35
C VAL A 87 -19.82 -9.39 -4.24
N TYR A 88 -19.94 -8.21 -3.63
CA TYR A 88 -19.98 -6.97 -4.36
C TYR A 88 -18.63 -6.90 -5.02
N ASP A 89 -18.63 -6.97 -6.35
CA ASP A 89 -17.44 -6.81 -7.16
C ASP A 89 -17.06 -5.33 -7.05
N LEU A 90 -16.26 -4.98 -6.04
CA LEU A 90 -15.93 -3.62 -5.60
C LEU A 90 -14.99 -2.88 -6.58
N GLY A 91 -15.14 -3.12 -7.89
CA GLY A 91 -14.33 -2.57 -8.95
C GLY A 91 -13.46 -3.63 -9.62
N PRO A 92 -12.58 -3.26 -10.57
CA PRO A 92 -11.85 -4.20 -11.43
C PRO A 92 -10.89 -5.16 -10.69
N ALA A 93 -10.72 -5.01 -9.37
CA ALA A 93 -9.97 -5.93 -8.53
C ALA A 93 -10.86 -6.92 -7.73
N GLY A 94 -12.18 -6.71 -7.64
CA GLY A 94 -13.17 -7.68 -7.14
C GLY A 94 -12.89 -8.33 -5.79
N ILE A 95 -12.34 -7.57 -4.86
CA ILE A 95 -11.86 -8.14 -3.59
C ILE A 95 -13.00 -8.12 -2.59
N ALA A 96 -13.53 -9.31 -2.34
CA ALA A 96 -14.53 -9.55 -1.32
C ALA A 96 -13.99 -9.13 0.06
N GLU A 97 -14.88 -8.68 0.96
CA GLU A 97 -14.52 -8.16 2.29
C GLU A 97 -13.75 -9.19 3.14
N ASP A 98 -14.05 -10.48 2.96
CA ASP A 98 -13.33 -11.60 3.58
C ASP A 98 -11.87 -11.71 3.12
N GLN A 99 -11.53 -11.16 1.96
CA GLN A 99 -10.15 -11.12 1.45
C GLN A 99 -9.38 -9.88 1.93
N GLN A 100 -10.07 -8.84 2.44
CA GLN A 100 -9.44 -7.62 2.97
C GLN A 100 -8.91 -7.80 4.39
N HIS A 101 -9.36 -8.83 5.10
CA HIS A 101 -8.87 -9.18 6.42
C HIS A 101 -8.25 -10.57 6.39
N ARG A 102 -7.01 -10.70 6.88
CA ARG A 102 -6.31 -11.99 6.92
C ARG A 102 -6.08 -12.40 8.36
N GLU A 103 -6.58 -13.58 8.70
CA GLU A 103 -6.42 -14.19 10.02
C GLU A 103 -5.51 -15.42 9.94
N TRP A 104 -4.60 -15.57 10.89
CA TRP A 104 -3.74 -16.74 11.02
C TRP A 104 -4.21 -17.62 12.19
N LYS A 105 -5.34 -18.32 11.96
CA LYS A 105 -6.05 -19.13 12.98
C LYS A 105 -5.22 -20.21 13.67
N SER A 106 -4.15 -20.68 13.02
CA SER A 106 -3.24 -21.71 13.54
C SER A 106 -1.85 -21.15 13.91
N GLY A 107 -1.71 -19.83 14.04
CA GLY A 107 -0.39 -19.19 14.20
C GLY A 107 0.48 -19.24 12.94
N ALA A 108 -0.07 -19.68 11.80
CA ALA A 108 0.65 -19.74 10.53
C ALA A 108 0.71 -18.34 9.87
N ILE A 109 1.40 -17.41 10.52
CA ILE A 109 1.72 -16.10 9.94
C ILE A 109 2.59 -16.30 8.69
N LEU A 110 2.37 -15.48 7.66
CA LEU A 110 3.10 -15.60 6.40
C LEU A 110 4.56 -15.23 6.59
N SER A 111 5.42 -15.94 5.86
CA SER A 111 6.82 -15.56 5.72
C SER A 111 6.94 -14.49 4.66
N THR A 112 7.71 -13.44 4.95
CA THR A 112 8.16 -12.48 3.96
C THR A 112 9.09 -13.16 2.97
N GLU A 113 8.91 -12.92 1.68
CA GLU A 113 9.73 -13.48 0.61
C GLU A 113 10.47 -12.35 -0.12
N LEU A 114 11.77 -12.53 -0.34
CA LEU A 114 12.59 -11.63 -1.14
C LEU A 114 12.49 -12.03 -2.61
N VAL A 115 11.82 -11.20 -3.43
CA VAL A 115 11.60 -11.48 -4.85
C VAL A 115 12.77 -10.99 -5.69
N ALA A 116 13.20 -9.76 -5.47
CA ALA A 116 14.32 -9.15 -6.17
C ALA A 116 14.94 -8.04 -5.33
N HIS A 117 16.25 -7.85 -5.48
CA HIS A 117 16.97 -6.80 -4.80
C HIS A 117 18.07 -6.21 -5.68
N VAL A 118 18.11 -4.89 -5.72
CA VAL A 118 19.30 -4.10 -6.06
C VAL A 118 19.36 -2.97 -5.03
N PRO A 119 20.55 -2.44 -4.68
CA PRO A 119 20.61 -1.41 -3.66
C PRO A 119 19.69 -0.22 -3.96
N GLY A 120 18.86 0.12 -2.98
CA GLY A 120 17.79 1.13 -3.08
C GLY A 120 16.51 0.71 -3.80
N PHE A 121 16.42 -0.50 -4.36
CA PHE A 121 15.22 -1.06 -4.98
C PHE A 121 15.02 -2.51 -4.54
N THR A 122 14.07 -2.74 -3.63
CA THR A 122 13.81 -4.10 -3.09
C THR A 122 12.37 -4.48 -3.28
N ILE A 123 12.11 -5.66 -3.87
CA ILE A 123 10.78 -6.22 -4.03
C ILE A 123 10.59 -7.34 -3.02
N LEU A 124 9.57 -7.20 -2.19
CA LEU A 124 9.24 -8.09 -1.09
C LEU A 124 7.78 -8.50 -1.17
N ASP A 125 7.50 -9.76 -0.87
CA ASP A 125 6.13 -10.26 -0.70
C ASP A 125 5.83 -10.49 0.78
N ASN A 126 4.57 -10.34 1.17
CA ASN A 126 4.07 -10.53 2.54
C ASN A 126 4.81 -9.67 3.58
N VAL A 127 4.81 -8.34 3.38
CA VAL A 127 5.41 -7.39 4.33
C VAL A 127 4.32 -6.85 5.25
N LEU A 128 4.59 -6.84 6.56
CA LEU A 128 3.64 -6.30 7.55
C LEU A 128 4.03 -4.87 7.94
N LEU A 129 3.05 -4.05 8.26
CA LEU A 129 3.22 -2.68 8.76
C LEU A 129 2.44 -2.55 10.07
N LEU A 130 3.10 -2.02 11.09
CA LEU A 130 2.47 -1.65 12.36
C LEU A 130 3.21 -0.44 12.92
N GLU A 131 2.45 0.61 13.31
CA GLU A 131 3.00 1.83 13.93
C GLU A 131 4.14 2.45 13.09
N GLY A 132 3.94 2.53 11.77
CA GLY A 132 4.93 3.08 10.83
C GLY A 132 6.12 2.16 10.55
N THR A 133 6.30 1.08 11.32
CA THR A 133 7.37 0.11 11.14
C THR A 133 6.97 -1.02 10.20
N LEU A 134 7.78 -1.28 9.17
CA LEU A 134 7.71 -2.48 8.36
C LEU A 134 8.37 -3.67 9.06
N TYR A 135 7.69 -4.79 9.07
CA TYR A 135 8.12 -6.03 9.68
C TYR A 135 8.31 -7.09 8.59
N LEU A 136 9.54 -7.59 8.49
CA LEU A 136 9.91 -8.71 7.63
C LEU A 136 9.93 -9.97 8.47
N VAL A 137 8.96 -10.86 8.23
CA VAL A 137 8.77 -12.08 9.02
C VAL A 137 9.50 -13.23 8.35
N HIS A 138 10.64 -13.64 8.91
CA HIS A 138 11.40 -14.77 8.37
C HIS A 138 12.28 -15.41 9.44
N ASP A 139 12.21 -16.73 9.59
CA ASP A 139 12.94 -17.46 10.65
C ASP A 139 14.46 -17.45 10.43
N HIS A 140 14.89 -17.38 9.17
CA HIS A 140 16.30 -17.30 8.77
C HIS A 140 16.62 -16.00 8.03
N ALA A 141 16.11 -14.87 8.53
CA ALA A 141 16.26 -13.57 7.88
C ALA A 141 17.70 -13.25 7.50
N ALA A 142 18.64 -13.59 8.39
CA ALA A 142 20.04 -13.32 8.16
C ALA A 142 20.60 -14.01 6.90
N GLN A 143 20.13 -15.23 6.59
CA GLN A 143 20.64 -16.02 5.46
C GLN A 143 19.98 -15.72 4.11
N VAL A 144 18.92 -14.92 4.09
CA VAL A 144 18.12 -14.70 2.86
C VAL A 144 18.12 -13.23 2.45
N PHE A 145 18.10 -12.30 3.41
CA PHE A 145 17.92 -10.89 3.12
C PHE A 145 19.26 -10.16 3.04
N PRO A 146 19.37 -9.16 2.13
CA PRO A 146 20.52 -8.27 2.08
C PRO A 146 20.57 -7.43 3.36
N ARG A 147 21.70 -6.75 3.56
CA ARG A 147 21.85 -5.80 4.67
C ARG A 147 20.78 -4.72 4.60
N GLN A 148 20.27 -4.32 5.76
CA GLN A 148 19.25 -3.27 5.84
C GLN A 148 19.71 -1.97 5.17
N GLU A 149 20.99 -1.61 5.32
CA GLU A 149 21.62 -0.44 4.68
C GLU A 149 21.65 -0.51 3.15
N ALA A 150 21.62 -1.72 2.57
CA ALA A 150 21.54 -1.90 1.13
C ALA A 150 20.10 -1.71 0.62
N MET A 151 19.10 -2.01 1.46
CA MET A 151 17.68 -1.82 1.11
C MET A 151 17.23 -0.38 1.35
N LEU A 152 17.59 0.18 2.51
CA LEU A 152 17.11 1.44 3.04
C LEU A 152 18.29 2.27 3.54
N SER A 153 18.30 3.55 3.21
CA SER A 153 19.30 4.47 3.70
C SER A 153 18.99 4.83 5.15
N ALA A 154 20.01 4.73 5.99
CA ALA A 154 20.04 5.34 7.31
C ALA A 154 20.18 6.85 7.14
N GLY A 155 19.19 7.51 6.52
CA GLY A 155 19.19 8.90 6.04
C GLY A 155 20.37 9.75 6.52
N LEU A 156 21.50 9.68 5.82
CA LEU A 156 22.68 10.47 6.16
C LEU A 156 22.41 11.94 5.81
N ASP A 157 22.60 12.83 6.79
CA ASP A 157 22.62 14.29 6.71
C ASP A 157 21.41 15.00 6.04
N SER A 158 20.26 14.33 5.88
CA SER A 158 19.01 15.03 5.55
C SER A 158 18.48 15.73 6.81
N PRO A 159 18.08 17.01 6.76
CA PRO A 159 17.48 17.71 7.91
C PRO A 159 16.19 17.04 8.41
N ASN A 160 15.58 16.17 7.58
CA ASN A 160 14.57 15.19 7.96
C ASN A 160 15.02 13.83 7.42
N PRO A 161 15.76 13.01 8.20
CA PRO A 161 16.10 11.67 7.76
C PRO A 161 14.81 10.87 7.57
N ALA A 162 14.78 9.99 6.57
CA ALA A 162 13.80 8.91 6.55
C ALA A 162 13.93 8.20 7.91
N VAL A 163 12.86 8.17 8.68
CA VAL A 163 12.92 7.77 10.08
C VAL A 163 13.44 6.33 10.11
N MET A 164 14.64 6.12 10.66
CA MET A 164 15.30 4.80 10.77
C MET A 164 14.51 3.77 11.61
N GLN A 165 13.25 4.05 11.95
CA GLN A 165 12.39 3.16 12.74
C GLN A 165 11.74 2.07 11.86
N ASP A 166 11.86 2.14 10.53
CA ASP A 166 10.82 1.59 9.67
C ASP A 166 11.05 0.17 9.13
N LEU A 167 12.15 -0.54 9.46
CA LEU A 167 12.32 -1.94 9.04
C LEU A 167 12.89 -2.80 10.16
N LYS A 168 12.16 -3.86 10.53
CA LYS A 168 12.57 -4.84 11.55
C LYS A 168 12.36 -6.27 11.06
N PHE A 169 13.33 -7.11 11.34
CA PHE A 169 13.20 -8.56 11.11
C PHE A 169 12.62 -9.23 12.35
N LEU A 170 11.60 -10.06 12.14
CA LEU A 170 10.99 -10.88 13.19
C LEU A 170 10.98 -12.36 12.78
N THR A 171 11.17 -13.23 13.75
CA THR A 171 10.79 -14.65 13.60
C THR A 171 9.28 -14.80 13.61
N ARG A 172 8.74 -15.92 13.11
CA ARG A 172 7.28 -16.13 13.11
C ARG A 172 6.66 -16.06 14.52
N HIS A 173 7.37 -16.57 15.52
CA HIS A 173 6.93 -16.51 16.93
C HIS A 173 6.85 -15.06 17.43
N GLN A 174 7.92 -14.29 17.25
CA GLN A 174 7.95 -12.88 17.64
C GLN A 174 6.92 -12.04 16.87
N ALA A 175 6.67 -12.39 15.61
CA ALA A 175 5.66 -11.73 14.79
C ALA A 175 4.25 -11.96 15.34
N LEU A 176 3.91 -13.17 15.81
CA LEU A 176 2.62 -13.43 16.46
C LEU A 176 2.47 -12.68 17.78
N GLU A 177 3.54 -12.58 18.57
CA GLU A 177 3.52 -11.83 19.84
C GLU A 177 3.38 -10.32 19.61
N THR A 178 4.00 -9.80 18.56
CA THR A 178 4.03 -8.35 18.27
C THR A 178 2.82 -7.89 17.45
N LEU A 179 2.47 -8.63 16.39
CA LEU A 179 1.47 -8.24 15.39
C LEU A 179 0.12 -8.93 15.64
N GLY A 180 0.05 -9.92 16.53
CA GLY A 180 -1.17 -10.66 16.82
C GLY A 180 -1.60 -11.61 15.72
N TYR A 181 -2.89 -11.97 15.72
CA TYR A 181 -3.44 -13.06 14.92
C TYR A 181 -4.13 -12.64 13.62
N SER A 182 -4.13 -11.35 13.31
CA SER A 182 -4.79 -10.82 12.12
C SER A 182 -4.20 -9.52 11.63
N ALA A 183 -4.33 -9.26 10.32
CA ALA A 183 -3.94 -8.01 9.70
C ALA A 183 -4.91 -7.59 8.59
N HIS A 184 -5.01 -6.28 8.37
CA HIS A 184 -5.70 -5.72 7.20
C HIS A 184 -4.84 -5.87 5.96
N ARG A 185 -5.34 -6.58 4.96
CA ARG A 185 -4.61 -6.90 3.74
C ARG A 185 -4.72 -5.75 2.73
N LEU A 186 -3.58 -5.18 2.38
CA LEU A 186 -3.40 -4.26 1.26
C LEU A 186 -3.01 -5.06 0.02
N THR A 187 -4.02 -5.31 -0.78
CA THR A 187 -3.94 -6.19 -1.94
C THR A 187 -3.26 -5.55 -3.14
N GLY A 188 -2.64 -6.40 -3.95
CA GLY A 188 -1.87 -6.00 -5.12
C GLY A 188 -0.48 -5.44 -4.78
N SER A 189 0.20 -4.94 -5.80
CA SER A 189 1.54 -4.37 -5.66
C SER A 189 1.49 -2.91 -5.21
N SER A 190 2.30 -2.58 -4.21
CA SER A 190 2.46 -1.22 -3.70
C SER A 190 3.88 -0.75 -3.93
N VAL A 191 4.06 0.49 -4.39
CA VAL A 191 5.39 1.14 -4.40
C VAL A 191 5.48 2.01 -3.16
N LEU A 192 6.45 1.75 -2.30
CA LEU A 192 6.74 2.56 -1.13
C LEU A 192 7.99 3.39 -1.40
N CYS A 193 7.78 4.68 -1.67
CA CYS A 193 8.83 5.64 -1.95
C CYS A 193 9.25 6.34 -0.66
N LEU A 194 10.48 6.09 -0.24
CA LEU A 194 11.10 6.66 0.95
C LEU A 194 11.97 7.88 0.63
N ASP A 195 12.04 8.26 -0.65
CA ASP A 195 12.82 9.40 -1.08
C ASP A 195 12.35 10.72 -0.45
N HIS A 196 13.32 11.58 -0.12
CA HIS A 196 13.04 12.97 0.23
C HIS A 196 12.45 13.71 -0.99
N PRO A 197 11.52 14.68 -0.81
CA PRO A 197 10.92 15.43 -1.92
C PRO A 197 11.92 16.03 -2.92
N SER A 198 13.13 16.38 -2.49
CA SER A 198 14.18 16.93 -3.36
C SER A 198 14.78 15.93 -4.35
N LEU A 199 14.64 14.63 -4.09
CA LEU A 199 15.11 13.57 -4.99
C LEU A 199 14.04 13.17 -5.98
N ILE A 200 12.77 13.42 -5.67
CA ILE A 200 11.64 13.14 -6.56
C ILE A 200 11.71 14.08 -7.77
N ASP A 201 11.49 13.51 -8.95
CA ASP A 201 11.61 14.18 -10.24
C ASP A 201 10.64 13.59 -11.27
N ASN A 202 10.69 14.11 -12.50
CA ASN A 202 9.89 13.63 -13.62
C ASN A 202 10.27 12.22 -14.10
N GLN A 203 11.43 11.68 -13.67
CA GLN A 203 11.88 10.33 -14.02
C GLN A 203 11.40 9.28 -13.01
N THR A 204 11.00 9.70 -11.82
CA THR A 204 10.62 8.83 -10.71
C THR A 204 9.53 7.82 -11.09
N LEU A 205 8.48 8.23 -11.83
CA LEU A 205 7.45 7.30 -12.31
C LEU A 205 8.03 6.20 -13.23
N VAL A 206 8.91 6.60 -14.14
CA VAL A 206 9.55 5.67 -15.09
C VAL A 206 10.52 4.75 -14.35
N ALA A 207 11.23 5.25 -13.34
CA ALA A 207 12.10 4.44 -12.49
C ALA A 207 11.31 3.37 -11.72
N PHE A 208 10.17 3.72 -11.12
CA PHE A 208 9.28 2.77 -10.45
C PHE A 208 8.79 1.70 -11.43
N HIS A 209 8.30 2.11 -12.60
CA HIS A 209 7.83 1.17 -13.60
C HIS A 209 8.95 0.25 -14.11
N ARG A 210 10.17 0.75 -14.32
CA ARG A 210 11.32 -0.07 -14.71
C ARG A 210 11.68 -1.10 -13.65
N ALA A 211 11.68 -0.68 -12.38
CA ALA A 211 11.98 -1.58 -11.29
C ALA A 211 10.90 -2.65 -11.13
N TYR A 212 9.63 -2.28 -11.33
CA TYR A 212 8.51 -3.20 -11.29
C TYR A 212 8.46 -4.14 -12.50
N ALA A 213 8.87 -3.66 -13.69
CA ALA A 213 8.90 -4.43 -14.93
C ALA A 213 9.90 -5.60 -14.90
N THR A 214 10.83 -5.65 -13.93
CA THR A 214 11.70 -6.81 -13.76
C THR A 214 10.98 -8.06 -13.29
N LEU A 215 9.74 -7.89 -12.79
CA LEU A 215 8.85 -9.00 -12.45
C LEU A 215 8.20 -9.65 -13.68
N ALA A 216 8.35 -9.08 -14.88
CA ALA A 216 7.84 -9.73 -16.09
C ALA A 216 8.63 -11.01 -16.31
N ASP A 217 7.94 -12.13 -16.24
CA ASP A 217 8.47 -13.36 -16.79
C ASP A 217 8.45 -13.23 -18.32
N PRO A 218 9.61 -13.29 -19.01
CA PRO A 218 9.65 -13.21 -20.47
C PRO A 218 8.94 -14.39 -21.15
N SER A 219 8.64 -15.47 -20.42
CA SER A 219 7.88 -16.61 -20.92
C SER A 219 6.36 -16.44 -20.80
N ASP A 220 5.89 -15.51 -19.96
CA ASP A 220 4.48 -15.16 -19.85
C ASP A 220 4.15 -14.03 -20.82
N LEU A 221 3.10 -14.24 -21.62
CA LEU A 221 2.60 -13.24 -22.57
C LEU A 221 1.64 -12.25 -21.90
N ALA A 222 1.23 -12.51 -20.65
CA ALA A 222 0.38 -11.62 -19.90
C ALA A 222 1.14 -10.34 -19.51
N PRO A 223 0.59 -9.14 -19.77
CA PRO A 223 1.19 -7.90 -19.30
C PRO A 223 1.17 -7.86 -17.76
N ILE A 224 2.27 -7.45 -17.14
CA ILE A 224 2.29 -7.24 -15.68
C ILE A 224 1.25 -6.17 -15.32
N LEU A 225 0.42 -6.47 -14.33
CA LEU A 225 -0.52 -5.48 -13.78
C LEU A 225 0.25 -4.33 -13.14
N PRO A 226 -0.08 -3.07 -13.44
CA PRO A 226 0.62 -1.95 -12.81
C PRO A 226 0.41 -1.95 -11.29
N PRO A 227 1.29 -1.26 -10.54
CA PRO A 227 1.10 -1.07 -9.11
C PRO A 227 -0.30 -0.55 -8.78
N ALA A 228 -0.95 -1.20 -7.81
CA ALA A 228 -2.24 -0.75 -7.30
C ALA A 228 -2.13 0.60 -6.60
N ARG A 229 -0.97 0.91 -6.01
CA ARG A 229 -0.72 2.17 -5.33
C ARG A 229 0.75 2.57 -5.29
N THR A 230 0.98 3.86 -5.17
CA THR A 230 2.27 4.47 -4.81
C THR A 230 2.08 5.28 -3.53
N ILE A 231 2.95 5.05 -2.56
CA ILE A 231 2.93 5.66 -1.23
C ILE A 231 4.21 6.47 -1.08
N PHE A 232 4.09 7.78 -0.95
CA PHE A 232 5.21 8.68 -0.71
C PHE A 232 5.27 9.01 0.78
N THR A 233 6.06 8.28 1.55
CA THR A 233 6.07 8.39 3.02
C THR A 233 6.60 9.74 3.51
N ASN A 234 7.59 10.29 2.81
CA ASN A 234 8.30 11.51 3.20
C ASN A 234 7.84 12.75 2.41
N THR A 235 6.80 12.63 1.58
CA THR A 235 6.37 13.72 0.70
C THR A 235 4.90 14.05 0.89
N LYS A 236 4.64 15.29 1.31
CA LYS A 236 3.30 15.87 1.33
C LYS A 236 2.76 16.05 -0.07
N LYS A 237 1.44 15.91 -0.23
CA LYS A 237 0.78 16.09 -1.53
C LYS A 237 1.09 17.43 -2.21
N LEU A 238 1.14 18.51 -1.41
CA LEU A 238 1.46 19.85 -1.93
C LEU A 238 2.92 19.96 -2.38
N ALA A 239 3.85 19.34 -1.65
CA ALA A 239 5.27 19.35 -1.98
C ALA A 239 5.57 18.58 -3.28
N LEU A 240 4.84 17.49 -3.56
CA LEU A 240 5.06 16.69 -4.77
C LEU A 240 4.94 17.52 -6.05
N SER A 241 4.01 18.49 -6.09
CA SER A 241 3.84 19.38 -7.26
C SER A 241 5.07 20.21 -7.61
N GLN A 242 5.98 20.42 -6.65
CA GLN A 242 7.22 21.19 -6.82
C GLN A 242 8.40 20.32 -7.30
N THR A 243 8.27 19.00 -7.23
CA THR A 243 9.33 18.03 -7.56
C THR A 243 9.45 17.77 -9.07
N GLY A 244 8.41 18.10 -9.84
CA GLY A 244 8.33 17.77 -11.26
C GLY A 244 7.71 16.40 -11.55
N TYR A 245 7.37 15.63 -10.51
CA TYR A 245 6.50 14.45 -10.66
C TYR A 245 5.07 14.88 -10.99
N ASP A 246 4.57 14.47 -12.16
CA ASP A 246 3.21 14.80 -12.60
C ASP A 246 2.21 13.70 -12.26
N LEU A 247 1.34 13.98 -11.28
CA LEU A 247 0.22 13.11 -10.88
C LEU A 247 -0.79 12.88 -12.02
N LYS A 248 -0.87 13.76 -13.02
CA LYS A 248 -1.74 13.55 -14.18
C LYS A 248 -1.14 12.51 -15.11
N LEU A 249 0.18 12.60 -15.36
CA LEU A 249 0.88 11.63 -16.18
C LEU A 249 0.77 10.22 -15.58
N SER A 250 0.96 10.08 -14.27
CA SER A 250 0.83 8.79 -13.58
C SER A 250 -0.59 8.21 -13.68
N ARG A 251 -1.63 9.04 -13.58
CA ARG A 251 -3.03 8.62 -13.75
C ARG A 251 -3.40 8.31 -15.20
N ILE A 252 -2.79 8.97 -16.18
CA ILE A 252 -2.97 8.65 -17.60
C ILE A 252 -2.31 7.30 -17.91
N ALA A 253 -1.10 7.07 -17.38
CA ALA A 253 -0.39 5.81 -17.56
C ALA A 253 -1.08 4.65 -16.84
N PHE A 254 -1.53 4.87 -15.60
CA PHE A 254 -2.13 3.85 -14.74
C PHE A 254 -3.41 4.40 -14.07
N PRO A 255 -4.57 4.34 -14.75
CA PRO A 255 -5.82 4.94 -14.26
C PRO A 255 -6.31 4.42 -12.91
N TYR A 256 -5.94 3.18 -12.55
CA TYR A 256 -6.35 2.53 -11.31
C TYR A 256 -5.34 2.67 -10.17
N MET A 257 -4.18 3.29 -10.42
CA MET A 257 -3.14 3.45 -9.41
C MET A 257 -3.51 4.57 -8.43
N VAL A 258 -3.55 4.23 -7.13
CA VAL A 258 -3.81 5.19 -6.05
C VAL A 258 -2.50 5.87 -5.62
N HIS A 259 -2.59 7.15 -5.26
CA HIS A 259 -1.46 7.90 -4.71
C HIS A 259 -1.75 8.29 -3.27
N LEU A 260 -0.90 7.79 -2.38
CA LEU A 260 -0.89 8.08 -0.95
C LEU A 260 0.36 8.89 -0.62
N PHE A 261 0.23 9.78 0.36
CA PHE A 261 1.26 10.75 0.74
C PHE A 261 1.62 10.59 2.21
N SER A 262 2.53 11.43 2.70
CA SER A 262 2.95 11.42 4.10
C SER A 262 1.77 11.54 5.07
N GLU A 263 0.75 12.31 4.70
CA GLU A 263 -0.45 12.47 5.52
C GLU A 263 -1.25 11.17 5.66
N ASP A 264 -1.32 10.36 4.60
CA ASP A 264 -1.96 9.04 4.62
C ASP A 264 -1.09 8.02 5.37
N TRP A 265 0.25 8.19 5.32
CA TRP A 265 1.19 7.36 6.06
C TRP A 265 1.09 7.58 7.57
N ASP A 266 0.98 8.85 8.01
CA ASP A 266 0.72 9.21 9.40
C ASP A 266 -0.56 8.53 9.94
N ASP A 267 -1.58 8.36 9.09
CA ASP A 267 -2.81 7.66 9.45
C ASP A 267 -2.58 6.15 9.63
N PHE A 268 -1.73 5.53 8.79
CA PHE A 268 -1.33 4.14 9.00
C PHE A 268 -0.56 3.96 10.30
N GLU A 269 0.37 4.88 10.60
CA GLU A 269 1.13 4.89 11.86
C GLU A 269 0.19 4.97 13.08
N ARG A 270 -0.76 5.90 13.06
CA ARG A 270 -1.72 6.11 14.16
C ARG A 270 -2.77 5.01 14.29
N SER A 271 -3.00 4.24 13.25
CA SER A 271 -4.04 3.20 13.26
C SER A 271 -3.80 2.13 14.33
N ALA A 272 -2.53 1.91 14.72
CA ALA A 272 -2.09 0.83 15.61
C ALA A 272 -2.66 -0.55 15.22
N ARG A 273 -2.96 -0.74 13.93
CA ARG A 273 -3.50 -1.98 13.38
C ARG A 273 -2.49 -2.57 12.40
N PRO A 274 -2.17 -3.87 12.51
CA PRO A 274 -1.31 -4.53 11.55
C PRO A 274 -1.92 -4.49 10.14
N MET A 275 -1.11 -4.09 9.17
CA MET A 275 -1.46 -4.12 7.75
C MET A 275 -0.52 -5.07 7.01
N LEU A 276 -1.04 -5.88 6.11
CA LEU A 276 -0.27 -6.83 5.30
C LEU A 276 -0.24 -6.35 3.85
N PHE A 277 0.94 -5.99 3.34
CA PHE A 277 1.17 -5.78 1.92
C PHE A 277 1.40 -7.12 1.22
N ASP A 278 0.62 -7.40 0.17
CA ASP A 278 0.83 -8.59 -0.66
C ASP A 278 2.20 -8.56 -1.33
N ARG A 279 2.51 -7.42 -1.97
CA ARG A 279 3.80 -7.14 -2.61
C ARG A 279 4.14 -5.67 -2.46
N ILE A 280 5.37 -5.39 -2.07
CA ILE A 280 5.89 -4.03 -1.94
C ILE A 280 7.20 -3.88 -2.73
N LEU A 281 7.30 -2.82 -3.52
CA LEU A 281 8.55 -2.30 -4.06
C LEU A 281 9.02 -1.17 -3.15
N LEU A 282 10.03 -1.43 -2.33
CA LEU A 282 10.73 -0.43 -1.54
C LEU A 282 11.67 0.36 -2.46
N VAL A 283 11.56 1.68 -2.42
CA VAL A 283 12.42 2.58 -3.19
C VAL A 283 13.08 3.60 -2.27
N ASP A 284 14.41 3.59 -2.28
CA ASP A 284 15.27 4.56 -1.61
C ASP A 284 16.49 4.84 -2.50
N ARG A 285 16.46 5.97 -3.20
CA ARG A 285 17.56 6.36 -4.10
C ARG A 285 18.82 6.80 -3.37
N VAL A 286 18.73 7.21 -2.10
CA VAL A 286 19.94 7.51 -1.31
C VAL A 286 20.69 6.22 -1.03
N ALA A 287 19.99 5.13 -0.72
CA ALA A 287 20.62 3.82 -0.56
C ALA A 287 21.28 3.35 -1.86
N ALA A 288 20.62 3.57 -3.01
CA ALA A 288 21.20 3.28 -4.33
C ALA A 288 22.46 4.12 -4.60
N GLU A 289 22.46 5.41 -4.24
CA GLU A 289 23.60 6.30 -4.41
C GLU A 289 24.78 5.87 -3.54
N LEU A 290 24.54 5.58 -2.25
CA LEU A 290 25.57 5.10 -1.32
C LEU A 290 26.20 3.79 -1.82
N ALA A 291 25.39 2.89 -2.37
CA ALA A 291 25.89 1.67 -3.01
C ALA A 291 26.79 1.95 -4.22
N SER A 292 26.39 2.92 -5.05
CA SER A 292 27.16 3.29 -6.24
C SER A 292 28.51 3.94 -5.89
N GLN A 293 28.56 4.73 -4.81
CA GLN A 293 29.80 5.38 -4.34
C GLN A 293 30.79 4.35 -3.76
N ALA A 294 30.28 3.25 -3.20
CA ALA A 294 31.12 2.13 -2.76
C ALA A 294 31.72 1.33 -3.95
N PHE A 295 31.22 1.52 -5.16
CA PHE A 295 31.74 0.88 -6.37
C PHE A 295 32.78 1.77 -7.03
N ASP A 296 34.07 1.43 -6.85
CA ASP A 296 35.14 2.08 -7.57
C ASP A 296 35.18 1.57 -9.02
N PHE A 297 34.46 2.25 -9.92
CA PHE A 297 34.50 1.96 -11.36
C PHE A 297 35.88 2.22 -12.00
N SER A 298 36.84 2.80 -11.27
CA SER A 298 38.22 2.97 -11.72
C SER A 298 39.13 1.77 -11.40
N ALA A 299 38.67 0.83 -10.58
CA ALA A 299 39.35 -0.45 -10.39
C ALA A 299 39.18 -1.31 -11.65
N ASP A 300 40.27 -1.51 -12.39
CA ASP A 300 40.32 -2.26 -13.65
C ASP A 300 39.46 -3.53 -13.61
N VAL A 301 38.35 -3.52 -14.34
CA VAL A 301 37.55 -4.72 -14.62
C VAL A 301 38.39 -5.60 -15.55
N VAL A 302 39.27 -6.42 -14.98
CA VAL A 302 39.97 -7.47 -15.70
C VAL A 302 38.92 -8.48 -16.14
N SER A 303 38.49 -8.39 -17.39
CA SER A 303 37.51 -9.33 -17.96
C SER A 303 38.02 -10.77 -17.77
N PRO A 304 37.22 -11.69 -17.20
CA PRO A 304 37.63 -13.08 -16.99
C PRO A 304 37.93 -13.87 -18.28
N ARG A 305 37.76 -13.27 -19.46
CA ARG A 305 37.94 -13.92 -20.77
C ARG A 305 39.36 -13.85 -21.33
N ALA A 306 40.34 -13.31 -20.61
CA ALA A 306 41.73 -13.20 -21.09
C ALA A 306 42.70 -14.26 -20.55
N ARG A 307 42.22 -15.28 -19.80
CA ARG A 307 42.99 -16.49 -19.51
C ARG A 307 42.43 -17.67 -20.29
N VAL A 308 42.66 -17.64 -21.60
CA VAL A 308 42.83 -18.90 -22.34
C VAL A 308 44.31 -19.25 -22.17
N ASP A 309 44.56 -20.32 -21.45
CA ASP A 309 45.88 -20.94 -21.32
C ASP A 309 46.38 -21.34 -22.71
N ILE A 310 47.17 -20.46 -23.33
CA ILE A 310 48.04 -20.86 -24.43
C ILE A 310 49.26 -21.47 -23.76
N GLY A 311 49.18 -22.80 -23.59
CA GLY A 311 50.31 -23.64 -23.28
C GLY A 311 51.48 -23.32 -24.20
N ALA A 312 52.65 -23.28 -23.60
CA ALA A 312 53.92 -23.19 -24.29
C ALA A 312 54.01 -24.27 -25.38
N ASP A 313 54.10 -23.84 -26.64
CA ASP A 313 55.04 -24.45 -27.56
C ASP A 313 55.31 -23.61 -28.81
N ALA A 314 56.59 -23.62 -29.19
CA ALA A 314 57.09 -23.47 -30.55
C ALA A 314 57.00 -22.10 -31.27
N THR A 315 58.14 -21.41 -31.20
CA THR A 315 58.90 -20.89 -32.37
C THR A 315 58.28 -19.87 -33.34
N GLN A 316 58.87 -18.67 -33.29
CA GLN A 316 59.32 -17.86 -34.44
C GLN A 316 58.61 -18.07 -35.79
N ARG A 317 57.84 -17.05 -36.23
CA ARG A 317 57.97 -16.50 -37.59
C ARG A 317 57.37 -15.09 -37.72
N ARG A 318 58.29 -14.12 -37.83
CA ARG A 318 58.22 -12.94 -38.69
C ARG A 318 57.07 -12.96 -39.72
N ASN A 319 56.19 -11.97 -39.69
CA ASN A 319 56.26 -10.79 -40.58
C ASN A 319 54.98 -9.95 -40.56
N LYS A 320 55.21 -8.64 -40.40
CA LYS A 320 54.51 -7.50 -41.01
C LYS A 320 53.31 -7.84 -41.91
N LYS A 321 52.14 -7.36 -41.52
CA LYS A 321 51.46 -6.25 -42.23
C LYS A 321 50.33 -5.69 -41.38
N ALA A 322 50.46 -4.39 -41.11
CA ALA A 322 49.38 -3.55 -40.65
C ALA A 322 48.17 -3.74 -41.56
N ASN A 323 47.05 -4.15 -40.99
CA ASN A 323 45.76 -3.73 -41.52
C ASN A 323 44.90 -3.22 -40.37
N LYS A 324 44.66 -1.92 -40.48
CA LYS A 324 44.08 -1.00 -39.53
C LYS A 324 42.57 -1.20 -39.51
N PHE A 325 42.10 -2.28 -38.88
CA PHE A 325 40.76 -2.30 -38.31
C PHE A 325 40.90 -1.84 -36.86
N GLN A 326 40.96 -0.52 -36.69
CA GLN A 326 40.51 0.12 -35.46
C GLN A 326 39.04 -0.30 -35.30
N LYS A 327 38.81 -1.45 -34.65
CA LYS A 327 37.62 -1.60 -33.84
C LYS A 327 37.73 -0.45 -32.85
N SER A 328 36.96 0.60 -33.07
CA SER A 328 36.52 1.43 -31.96
C SER A 328 35.76 0.46 -31.05
N ALA A 329 36.49 -0.22 -30.16
CA ALA A 329 35.94 -0.44 -28.85
C ALA A 329 35.41 0.94 -28.46
N MET A 330 34.09 1.07 -28.39
CA MET A 330 33.49 2.20 -27.71
C MET A 330 34.14 2.15 -26.33
N ALA A 331 35.18 2.97 -26.16
CA ALA A 331 35.58 3.40 -24.84
C ALA A 331 34.31 4.09 -24.36
N ILE A 332 33.56 3.36 -23.54
CA ILE A 332 32.51 3.93 -22.72
C ILE A 332 33.28 4.94 -21.89
N GLU A 333 33.23 6.18 -22.35
CA GLU A 333 33.81 7.34 -21.71
C GLU A 333 33.39 7.26 -20.25
N ALA A 334 34.37 7.36 -19.34
CA ALA A 334 34.18 7.23 -17.91
C ALA A 334 32.86 7.90 -17.53
N THR A 335 31.88 7.05 -17.19
CA THR A 335 30.47 7.36 -17.07
C THR A 335 30.29 8.74 -16.45
N ASP A 336 29.67 9.64 -17.19
CA ASP A 336 29.19 10.91 -16.68
C ASP A 336 28.50 10.63 -15.34
N LYS A 337 29.09 11.12 -14.24
CA LYS A 337 28.63 10.91 -12.85
C LYS A 337 27.22 11.49 -12.60
N ARG A 338 26.58 11.99 -13.66
CA ARG A 338 25.26 12.58 -13.74
C ARG A 338 24.34 11.82 -14.69
N LEU A 339 24.60 10.55 -14.99
CA LEU A 339 23.61 9.71 -15.66
C LEU A 339 22.70 9.07 -14.59
N PRO A 340 21.52 9.67 -14.26
CA PRO A 340 20.47 9.02 -13.47
C PRO A 340 19.80 7.85 -14.23
N PHE A 341 20.44 7.36 -15.29
CA PHE A 341 19.82 6.58 -16.37
C PHE A 341 20.22 5.12 -16.41
N ALA A 342 21.15 4.67 -15.55
CA ALA A 342 21.39 3.25 -15.46
C ALA A 342 20.13 2.58 -14.88
N PRO A 343 19.58 1.55 -15.54
CA PRO A 343 18.48 0.77 -14.99
C PRO A 343 18.83 0.37 -13.56
N ALA A 344 17.85 0.42 -12.66
CA ALA A 344 17.99 -0.07 -11.29
C ALA A 344 18.50 -1.52 -11.20
N PHE A 345 18.66 -2.25 -12.31
CA PHE A 345 19.15 -3.61 -12.41
C PHE A 345 20.32 -3.79 -13.41
N ALA A 346 20.93 -2.70 -13.89
CA ALA A 346 22.03 -2.75 -14.87
C ALA A 346 23.41 -2.54 -14.26
N PHE A 347 23.49 -2.22 -12.97
CA PHE A 347 24.77 -2.11 -12.29
C PHE A 347 25.23 -3.48 -11.79
N PRO A 348 26.50 -3.86 -12.01
CA PRO A 348 27.08 -4.99 -11.31
C PRO A 348 27.05 -4.70 -9.81
N VAL A 349 26.28 -5.48 -9.04
CA VAL A 349 26.23 -5.40 -7.57
C VAL A 349 27.50 -6.03 -7.01
N ARG A 350 28.12 -5.46 -5.96
CA ARG A 350 29.24 -6.13 -5.29
C ARG A 350 28.73 -7.46 -4.72
N PRO A 351 29.48 -8.58 -4.82
CA PRO A 351 29.01 -9.88 -4.35
C PRO A 351 28.58 -9.85 -2.86
N ASP A 352 29.27 -9.06 -2.02
CA ASP A 352 29.00 -8.91 -0.59
C ASP A 352 27.70 -8.16 -0.25
N TRP A 353 27.06 -7.49 -1.22
CA TRP A 353 25.81 -6.76 -1.02
C TRP A 353 24.57 -7.59 -1.38
N ALA A 354 24.75 -8.60 -2.24
CA ALA A 354 23.76 -9.64 -2.48
C ALA A 354 23.94 -10.84 -1.53
N GLU A 355 25.06 -10.88 -0.80
CA GLU A 355 25.33 -11.92 0.19
C GLU A 355 24.43 -11.75 1.43
N PRO A 356 23.98 -12.86 2.01
CA PRO A 356 23.20 -12.82 3.24
C PRO A 356 23.96 -12.16 4.40
N LEU A 357 23.23 -11.62 5.38
CA LEU A 357 23.75 -11.28 6.70
C LEU A 357 24.40 -12.53 7.34
N SER A 358 25.73 -12.62 7.25
CA SER A 358 26.53 -13.63 7.94
C SER A 358 26.54 -13.44 9.45
#